data_AF-A0A3N9XVM5-F1
#
_entry.id   AF-A0A3N9XVM5-F1
#
_cell.length_a   1.000
_cell.length_b   1.000
_cell.length_c   1.000
_cell.angle_alpha   90.00
_cell.angle_beta   90.00
_cell.angle_gamma   90.00
#
_symmetry.space_group_name_H-M   'P 1'
#
loop_
_entity.id
_entity.type
_entity.pdbx_description
1 polymer ?
#
loop_
_entity_poly.entity_id
_entity_poly.type
_entity_poly.pdbx_seq_one_letter_code
_entity_poly.pdbx_strand_id
1 'polypeptide(L)'
;MAAEQRTVARGTDVLIRKVDSHLATLRAGLHGPELELAERLARCLRELVLCTAQASAADRGQVRVAVHYFVLRRESRGRLLSVRSLTAAERVVDRVARQLGRPDLLAEPRRDHPALDEAQPLNNALLR
;
A
#
# COMPACT_ATOMS: atom_id res chain seq x y z
N MET A 1 -0.67 26.25 12.35
CA MET A 1 0.10 25.24 11.59
C MET A 1 0.07 23.82 12.18
N ALA A 2 -0.18 23.59 13.48
CA ALA A 2 -0.21 22.23 14.06
C ALA A 2 -1.53 21.43 13.83
N ALA A 3 -2.68 22.11 13.74
CA ALA A 3 -3.98 21.46 13.56
C ALA A 3 -4.13 20.81 12.16
N GLU A 4 -3.56 21.43 11.13
CA GLU A 4 -3.54 20.91 9.76
C GLU A 4 -2.71 19.64 9.70
N GLN A 5 -1.49 19.65 10.24
CA GLN A 5 -0.59 18.48 10.31
C GLN A 5 -1.23 17.30 11.05
N ARG A 6 -1.93 17.54 12.16
CA ARG A 6 -2.64 16.48 12.90
C ARG A 6 -3.82 15.91 12.11
N THR A 7 -4.50 16.74 11.33
CA THR A 7 -5.58 16.31 10.44
C THR A 7 -5.04 15.50 9.26
N VAL A 8 -3.88 15.89 8.73
CA VAL A 8 -3.21 15.15 7.65
C VAL A 8 -2.76 13.78 8.15
N ALA A 9 -2.07 13.71 9.28
CA ALA A 9 -1.62 12.45 9.88
C ALA A 9 -2.81 11.49 10.13
N ARG A 10 -3.90 12.01 10.73
CA ARG A 10 -5.13 11.24 10.94
C ARG A 10 -5.79 10.79 9.63
N GLY A 11 -5.73 11.62 8.59
CA GLY A 11 -6.24 11.28 7.26
C GLY A 11 -5.45 10.14 6.60
N THR A 12 -4.13 10.20 6.67
CA THR A 12 -3.20 9.16 6.21
C THR A 12 -3.44 7.83 6.94
N ASP A 13 -3.56 7.85 8.27
CA ASP A 13 -3.86 6.68 9.09
C ASP A 13 -5.19 6.02 8.71
N VAL A 14 -6.23 6.81 8.43
CA VAL A 14 -7.53 6.30 8.02
C VAL A 14 -7.46 5.59 6.66
N LEU A 15 -6.67 6.11 5.72
CA LEU A 15 -6.47 5.47 4.42
C LEU A 15 -5.72 4.15 4.54
N ILE A 16 -4.65 4.10 5.34
CA ILE A 16 -3.91 2.87 5.61
C ILE A 16 -4.84 1.81 6.21
N ARG A 17 -5.60 2.18 7.25
CA ARG A 17 -6.57 1.26 7.88
C ARG A 17 -7.63 0.75 6.90
N LYS A 18 -8.11 1.59 5.98
CA LYS A 18 -9.07 1.19 4.94
C LYS A 18 -8.46 0.17 3.97
N VAL A 19 -7.22 0.40 3.53
CA VAL A 19 -6.49 -0.53 2.67
C VAL A 19 -6.28 -1.87 3.38
N ASP A 20 -5.79 -1.86 4.61
CA ASP A 20 -5.51 -3.08 5.38
C ASP A 20 -6.77 -3.88 5.68
N SER A 21 -7.86 -3.20 6.07
CA SER A 21 -9.15 -3.86 6.33
C SER A 21 -9.74 -4.50 5.08
N HIS A 22 -9.60 -3.82 3.93
CA HIS A 22 -10.03 -4.40 2.65
C HIS A 22 -9.15 -5.59 2.29
N LEU A 23 -7.82 -5.48 2.39
CA LEU A 23 -6.91 -6.59 2.10
C LEU A 23 -7.17 -7.82 2.98
N ALA A 24 -7.47 -7.62 4.26
CA ALA A 24 -7.86 -8.72 5.16
C ALA A 24 -9.12 -9.45 4.66
N THR A 25 -10.10 -8.70 4.13
CA THR A 25 -11.27 -9.30 3.49
C THR A 25 -10.89 -10.06 2.22
N LEU A 26 -10.00 -9.51 1.39
CA LEU A 26 -9.53 -10.15 0.16
C LEU A 26 -8.81 -11.46 0.44
N ARG A 27 -7.95 -11.49 1.46
CA ARG A 27 -7.25 -12.71 1.92
C ARG A 27 -8.18 -13.83 2.35
N ALA A 28 -9.38 -13.50 2.83
CA ALA A 28 -10.36 -14.49 3.21
C ALA A 28 -11.14 -15.08 2.01
N GLY A 29 -11.14 -14.41 0.85
CA GLY A 29 -11.97 -14.78 -0.30
C GLY A 29 -11.25 -15.04 -1.62
N LEU A 30 -10.01 -14.55 -1.78
CA LEU A 30 -9.20 -14.71 -2.98
C LEU A 30 -8.00 -15.63 -2.71
N HIS A 31 -7.55 -16.31 -3.77
CA HIS A 31 -6.41 -17.22 -3.72
C HIS A 31 -5.55 -17.08 -4.97
N GLY A 32 -4.29 -17.52 -4.89
CA GLY A 32 -3.36 -17.54 -6.02
C GLY A 32 -3.09 -16.15 -6.62
N PRO A 33 -3.04 -16.00 -7.96
CA PRO A 33 -2.53 -14.79 -8.61
C PRO A 33 -3.40 -13.54 -8.34
N GLU A 34 -4.68 -13.73 -8.06
CA GLU A 34 -5.61 -12.65 -7.71
C GLU A 34 -5.30 -12.08 -6.32
N LEU A 35 -4.94 -12.94 -5.37
CA LEU A 35 -4.51 -12.51 -4.04
C LEU A 35 -3.16 -11.79 -4.12
N GLU A 36 -2.20 -12.31 -4.88
CA GLU A 36 -0.89 -11.68 -5.06
C GLU A 36 -1.02 -10.27 -5.65
N LEU A 37 -1.87 -10.09 -6.67
CA LEU A 37 -2.12 -8.77 -7.24
C LEU A 37 -2.75 -7.84 -6.20
N ALA A 38 -3.72 -8.32 -5.42
CA ALA A 38 -4.34 -7.52 -4.36
C ALA A 38 -3.32 -7.08 -3.29
N GLU A 39 -2.40 -7.97 -2.90
CA GLU A 39 -1.34 -7.66 -1.93
C GLU A 39 -0.33 -6.65 -2.47
N ARG A 40 0.07 -6.77 -3.75
CA ARG A 40 0.94 -5.78 -4.42
C ARG A 40 0.28 -4.41 -4.46
N LEU A 41 -0.99 -4.34 -4.87
CA LEU A 41 -1.73 -3.08 -4.92
C LEU A 41 -1.89 -2.45 -3.53
N ALA A 42 -2.21 -3.24 -2.52
CA ALA A 42 -2.33 -2.76 -1.14
C ALA A 42 -0.99 -2.25 -0.58
N ARG A 43 0.14 -2.85 -0.97
CA ARG A 43 1.48 -2.34 -0.62
C ARG A 43 1.77 -1.01 -1.31
N CYS A 44 1.55 -0.93 -2.62
CA CYS A 44 1.72 0.31 -3.38
C CYS A 44 0.89 1.46 -2.80
N LEU A 45 -0.38 1.20 -2.48
CA LEU A 45 -1.26 2.20 -1.90
C LEU A 45 -0.77 2.69 -0.54
N ARG A 46 -0.26 1.80 0.32
CA ARG A 46 0.33 2.20 1.61
C ARG A 46 1.53 3.11 1.42
N GLU A 47 2.45 2.74 0.53
CA GLU A 47 3.61 3.56 0.20
C GLU A 47 3.22 4.92 -0.38
N LEU A 48 2.27 4.97 -1.32
CA LEU A 48 1.76 6.22 -1.88
C LEU A 48 1.10 7.12 -0.81
N VAL A 49 0.33 6.54 0.10
CA VAL A 49 -0.28 7.26 1.22
C VAL A 49 0.79 7.86 2.14
N LEU A 50 1.83 7.11 2.47
CA LEU A 50 2.95 7.60 3.30
C LEU A 50 3.75 8.69 2.59
N CYS A 51 4.09 8.48 1.32
CA CYS A 51 4.87 9.43 0.53
C CYS A 51 4.13 10.75 0.29
N THR A 52 2.79 10.70 0.21
CA THR A 52 1.96 11.89 0.03
C THR A 52 1.51 12.54 1.34
N ALA A 53 1.91 12.01 2.50
CA ALA A 53 1.50 12.54 3.80
C ALA A 53 1.91 14.01 4.01
N GLN A 54 3.03 14.45 3.43
CA GLN A 54 3.47 15.87 3.48
C GLN A 54 3.39 16.56 2.10
N ALA A 55 2.79 15.90 1.10
CA ALA A 55 2.65 16.42 -0.25
C ALA A 55 1.42 17.35 -0.40
N SER A 56 1.21 17.86 -1.61
CA SER A 56 0.13 18.81 -1.88
C SER A 56 -1.26 18.21 -1.59
N ALA A 57 -2.26 19.07 -1.41
CA ALA A 57 -3.64 18.62 -1.26
C ALA A 57 -4.16 17.88 -2.51
N ALA A 58 -3.64 18.23 -3.69
CA ALA A 58 -3.97 17.56 -4.94
C ALA A 58 -3.44 16.12 -4.97
N ASP A 59 -2.18 15.92 -4.57
CA ASP A 59 -1.55 14.60 -4.51
C ASP A 59 -2.27 13.68 -3.52
N ARG A 60 -2.57 14.21 -2.33
CA ARG A 60 -3.38 13.51 -1.33
C ARG A 60 -4.79 13.19 -1.83
N GLY A 61 -5.38 14.06 -2.65
CA GLY A 61 -6.65 13.84 -3.32
C GLY A 61 -6.60 12.67 -4.31
N GLN A 62 -5.56 12.60 -5.14
CA GLN A 62 -5.35 11.51 -6.10
C GLN A 62 -5.18 10.16 -5.38
N VAL A 63 -4.39 10.11 -4.31
CA VAL A 63 -4.21 8.89 -3.52
C VAL A 63 -5.51 8.47 -2.83
N ARG A 64 -6.29 9.42 -2.30
CA ARG A 64 -7.63 9.13 -1.75
C ARG A 64 -8.56 8.51 -2.77
N VAL A 65 -8.54 8.98 -4.02
CA VAL A 65 -9.33 8.41 -5.12
C VAL A 65 -8.85 6.99 -5.43
N ALA A 66 -7.54 6.74 -5.50
CA ALA A 66 -7.00 5.39 -5.73
C ALA A 66 -7.41 4.40 -4.62
N VAL A 67 -7.26 4.80 -3.35
CA VAL A 67 -7.72 4.00 -2.20
C VAL A 67 -9.22 3.76 -2.27
N HIS A 68 -10.01 4.78 -2.62
CA HIS A 68 -11.45 4.66 -2.79
C HIS A 68 -11.81 3.63 -3.87
N TYR A 69 -11.21 3.68 -5.05
CA TYR A 69 -11.43 2.69 -6.11
C TYR A 69 -11.07 1.26 -5.68
N PHE A 70 -9.99 1.09 -4.92
CA PHE A 70 -9.59 -0.21 -4.37
C PHE A 70 -10.60 -0.73 -3.34
N VAL A 71 -11.08 0.12 -2.43
CA VAL A 71 -11.94 -0.29 -1.30
C VAL A 71 -13.42 -0.41 -1.65
N LEU A 72 -13.98 0.48 -2.49
CA LEU A 72 -15.44 0.61 -2.64
C LEU A 72 -16.10 -0.53 -3.41
N ARG A 73 -15.34 -1.29 -4.21
CA ARG A 73 -15.94 -2.36 -5.01
C ARG A 73 -16.42 -3.56 -4.20
N ARG A 74 -16.24 -3.56 -2.87
CA ARG A 74 -16.91 -4.51 -1.95
C ARG A 74 -18.40 -4.23 -1.76
N GLU A 75 -18.87 -2.99 -1.85
CA GLU A 75 -20.26 -2.69 -1.46
C GLU A 75 -21.28 -2.92 -2.58
N SER A 76 -20.88 -2.86 -3.85
CA SER A 76 -21.85 -2.77 -4.94
C SER A 76 -22.45 -4.11 -5.38
N ARG A 77 -21.77 -5.25 -5.18
CA ARG A 77 -22.27 -6.57 -5.60
C ARG A 77 -21.68 -7.65 -4.68
N GLY A 78 -22.51 -8.31 -3.88
CA GLY A 78 -22.15 -9.43 -3.00
C GLY A 78 -21.69 -10.72 -3.72
N ARG A 79 -20.93 -10.60 -4.81
CA ARG A 79 -20.27 -11.69 -5.50
C ARG A 79 -18.78 -11.39 -5.56
N LEU A 80 -18.00 -12.33 -5.04
CA LEU A 80 -16.57 -12.57 -5.25
C LEU A 80 -16.00 -11.72 -6.39
N LEU A 81 -15.00 -10.90 -6.05
CA LEU A 81 -14.36 -9.97 -6.96
C LEU A 81 -13.97 -10.68 -8.26
N SER A 82 -14.59 -10.29 -9.36
CA SER A 82 -14.13 -10.73 -10.67
C SER A 82 -12.73 -10.15 -10.93
N VAL A 83 -11.82 -10.92 -11.54
CA VAL A 83 -10.49 -10.49 -12.01
C VAL A 83 -10.50 -9.14 -12.74
N ARG A 84 -11.57 -8.86 -13.50
CA ARG A 84 -11.78 -7.57 -14.19
C ARG A 84 -11.88 -6.37 -13.25
N SER A 85 -12.23 -6.61 -12.00
CA SER A 85 -12.31 -5.60 -10.95
C SER A 85 -10.94 -5.22 -10.42
N LEU A 86 -10.06 -6.20 -10.24
CA LEU A 86 -8.73 -5.99 -9.70
C LEU A 86 -7.79 -5.33 -10.73
N THR A 87 -7.92 -5.71 -12.00
CA THR A 87 -7.21 -5.06 -13.13
C THR A 87 -7.64 -3.61 -13.34
N ALA A 88 -8.89 -3.25 -13.04
CA ALA A 88 -9.33 -1.85 -13.06
C ALA A 88 -8.67 -1.05 -11.93
N ALA A 89 -8.58 -1.62 -10.72
CA ALA A 89 -7.88 -1.00 -9.60
C ALA A 89 -6.38 -0.83 -9.89
N GLU A 90 -5.75 -1.85 -10.47
CA GLU A 90 -4.36 -1.81 -10.93
C GLU A 90 -4.09 -0.63 -11.87
N ARG A 91 -4.90 -0.46 -12.93
CA ARG A 91 -4.75 0.68 -13.86
C ARG A 91 -4.86 2.05 -13.20
N VAL A 92 -5.70 2.17 -12.17
CA VAL A 92 -5.85 3.42 -11.41
C VAL A 92 -4.63 3.66 -10.53
N VAL A 93 -4.16 2.63 -9.81
CA VAL A 93 -2.96 2.70 -8.97
C VAL A 93 -1.73 3.04 -9.81
N ASP A 94 -1.56 2.36 -10.94
CA ASP A 94 -0.50 2.61 -11.93
C ASP A 94 -0.48 4.06 -12.40
N ARG A 95 -1.65 4.60 -12.72
CA ARG A 95 -1.77 5.98 -13.18
C ARG A 95 -1.34 6.95 -12.09
N VAL A 96 -1.84 6.75 -10.86
CA VAL A 96 -1.54 7.64 -9.72
C VAL A 96 -0.06 7.54 -9.34
N ALA A 97 0.52 6.35 -9.31
CA ALA A 97 1.94 6.16 -9.05
C ALA A 97 2.82 6.91 -10.07
N ARG A 98 2.49 6.82 -11.37
CA ARG A 98 3.19 7.58 -12.41
C ARG A 98 3.01 9.09 -12.27
N GLN A 99 1.80 9.56 -11.96
CA GLN A 99 1.51 10.98 -11.75
C GLN A 99 2.28 11.57 -10.56
N LEU A 100 2.49 10.77 -9.52
CA LEU A 100 3.25 11.15 -8.34
C LEU A 100 4.76 10.93 -8.50
N GLY A 101 5.24 10.55 -9.69
CA GLY A 101 6.66 10.30 -9.94
C GLY A 101 7.21 9.09 -9.20
N ARG A 102 6.34 8.15 -8.79
CA ARG A 102 6.70 6.91 -8.08
C ARG A 102 6.42 5.64 -8.87
N PRO A 103 6.89 5.51 -10.14
CA PRO A 103 6.73 4.27 -10.90
C PRO A 103 7.58 3.13 -10.33
N ASP A 104 8.57 3.44 -9.47
CA ASP A 104 9.39 2.47 -8.72
C ASP A 104 8.52 1.53 -7.89
N LEU A 105 7.40 2.02 -7.37
CA LEU A 105 6.46 1.23 -6.57
C LEU A 105 5.69 0.19 -7.41
N LEU A 106 5.63 0.37 -8.73
CA LEU A 106 4.92 -0.53 -9.65
C LEU A 106 5.77 -1.73 -10.09
N ALA A 107 7.09 -1.60 -10.01
CA ALA A 107 8.00 -2.73 -10.21
C ALA A 107 7.98 -3.60 -8.95
N GLU A 108 7.98 -4.92 -9.14
CA GLU A 108 7.88 -5.92 -8.07
C GLU A 108 8.80 -5.66 -6.87
N PRO A 109 8.43 -6.20 -5.69
CA PRO A 109 9.13 -5.92 -4.47
C PRO A 109 10.51 -6.54 -4.55
N ARG A 110 11.54 -5.71 -4.71
CA ARG A 110 12.84 -6.06 -4.19
C ARG A 110 12.60 -6.32 -2.70
N ARG A 111 12.66 -7.59 -2.31
CA ARG A 111 12.70 -8.01 -0.91
C ARG A 111 13.99 -7.45 -0.34
N ASP A 112 14.03 -6.17 -0.03
CA ASP A 112 15.01 -5.61 0.88
C ASP A 112 14.47 -5.83 2.29
N HIS A 113 14.52 -7.10 2.69
CA HIS A 113 14.85 -7.43 4.06
C HIS A 113 16.37 -7.53 4.10
N PRO A 114 17.13 -6.48 4.47
CA PRO A 114 18.08 -6.71 5.52
C PRO A 114 17.23 -6.85 6.79
N ALA A 115 17.18 -8.09 7.28
CA ALA A 115 17.04 -8.30 8.71
C ALA A 115 17.96 -7.30 9.42
N LEU A 116 17.54 -6.86 10.61
CA LEU A 116 18.43 -6.29 11.60
C LEU A 116 19.54 -7.33 11.87
N ASP A 117 20.57 -7.35 11.01
CA ASP A 117 21.89 -7.89 11.27
C ASP A 117 22.66 -6.79 11.99
N GLU A 118 22.16 -6.43 13.17
CA GLU A 118 22.97 -5.73 14.16
C GLU A 118 22.99 -6.57 15.42
N ALA A 119 24.21 -7.03 15.70
CA ALA A 119 24.73 -7.54 16.96
C ALA A 119 24.36 -8.98 17.34
N GLN A 120 25.12 -9.94 16.81
CA GLN A 120 26.04 -10.73 17.65
C GLN A 120 27.25 -11.26 16.84
N PRO A 121 28.47 -10.70 17.02
CA PRO A 121 29.68 -11.40 16.62
C PRO A 121 29.98 -12.49 17.65
N LEU A 122 29.43 -13.68 17.43
CA LEU A 122 29.94 -14.92 18.00
C LEU A 122 31.07 -15.40 17.08
N ASN A 123 32.32 -15.00 17.36
CA ASN A 123 33.37 -15.93 17.78
C ASN A 123 34.79 -15.34 17.73
N ASN A 124 35.56 -15.74 18.75
CA ASN A 124 37.01 -15.97 18.73
C ASN A 124 37.97 -14.79 18.53
N ALA A 125 38.42 -14.23 19.66
CA ALA A 125 39.83 -13.97 19.85
C ALA A 125 40.36 -14.89 20.96
N LEU A 126 41.00 -15.99 20.53
CA LEU A 126 42.08 -16.63 21.29
C LEU A 126 43.06 -15.55 21.74
N LEU A 127 43.26 -15.37 23.05
CA LEU A 127 44.55 -14.98 23.64
C LEU A 127 44.48 -14.96 25.18
N ARG A 128 45.30 -15.85 25.76
CA ARG A 128 45.79 -15.98 27.15
C ARG A 128 44.97 -16.80 28.13
#